data_AF-A0A9E5U487-F1
#
_entry.id   AF-A0A9E5U487-F1
#
_cell.length_a   1.000
_cell.length_b   1.000
_cell.length_c   1.000
_cell.angle_alpha   90.00
_cell.angle_beta   90.00
_cell.angle_gamma   90.00
#
_symmetry.space_group_name_H-M   'P 1'
#
loop_
_entity.id
_entity.type
_entity.pdbx_description
1 polymer ?
#
loop_
_entity_poly.entity_id
_entity_poly.type
_entity_poly.pdbx_seq_one_letter_code
_entity_poly.pdbx_strand_id
1 'polypeptide(L)'
;GGCGLNNIGLLIRTWGTVTYADTDYFYLDDGSLLDDGSGHVGVKVLAPGLTIPAEGTHVEVTGISSCLKVGDDLHRLIRVCDQADVVV
;
A
#
# COMPACT_ATOMS: atom_id res chain seq x y z
N GLY A 1 11.51 20.63 -15.53
CA GLY A 1 11.24 19.31 -14.94
C GLY A 1 9.76 19.19 -14.73
N GLY A 2 9.14 18.08 -15.12
CA GLY A 2 7.75 17.81 -14.77
C GLY A 2 7.71 17.14 -13.40
N CYS A 3 6.95 17.70 -12.46
CA CYS A 3 6.41 16.89 -11.38
C CYS A 3 5.41 15.92 -12.03
N GLY A 4 5.60 14.61 -11.83
CA GLY A 4 4.74 13.59 -12.44
C GLY A 4 3.26 13.77 -12.09
N LEU A 5 2.41 12.90 -12.66
CA LEU A 5 0.97 12.95 -12.40
C LEU A 5 0.69 12.77 -10.90
N ASN A 6 0.03 13.75 -10.30
CA ASN A 6 -0.52 13.60 -8.96
C ASN A 6 -1.68 12.61 -9.03
N ASN A 7 -1.46 11.41 -8.51
CA ASN A 7 -2.43 10.30 -8.55
C ASN A 7 -3.25 10.18 -7.26
N ILE A 8 -3.14 11.11 -6.31
CA ILE A 8 -3.92 11.10 -5.08
C ILE A 8 -5.42 11.19 -5.42
N GLY A 9 -6.22 10.30 -4.84
CA GLY A 9 -7.66 10.20 -5.04
C GLY A 9 -8.07 9.33 -6.22
N LEU A 10 -7.13 8.82 -7.02
CA LEU A 10 -7.42 7.90 -8.12
C LEU A 10 -7.56 6.45 -7.61
N LEU A 11 -8.47 5.70 -8.23
CA LEU A 11 -8.52 4.24 -8.11
C LEU A 11 -7.34 3.66 -8.90
N ILE A 12 -6.48 2.92 -8.21
CA ILE A 12 -5.31 2.28 -8.78
C ILE A 12 -5.35 0.77 -8.57
N ARG A 13 -4.49 0.06 -9.30
CA ARG A 13 -4.23 -1.36 -9.14
C ARG A 13 -2.73 -1.61 -9.21
N THR A 14 -2.20 -2.36 -8.26
CA THR A 14 -0.79 -2.73 -8.17
C THR A 14 -0.66 -4.18 -7.69
N TRP A 15 0.52 -4.77 -7.85
CA TRP A 15 0.80 -6.13 -7.38
C TRP A 15 2.21 -6.17 -6.80
N GLY A 16 2.44 -7.09 -5.86
CA GLY A 16 3.72 -7.15 -5.17
C GLY A 16 3.78 -8.23 -4.12
N THR A 17 4.89 -8.27 -3.41
CA THR A 17 5.08 -9.21 -2.29
C THR A 17 4.83 -8.49 -0.97
N VAL A 18 4.04 -9.11 -0.08
CA VAL A 18 3.81 -8.58 1.26
C VAL A 18 5.10 -8.69 2.07
N THR A 19 5.61 -7.56 2.55
CA THR A 19 6.87 -7.47 3.30
C THR A 19 6.66 -7.34 4.81
N TYR A 20 5.47 -6.92 5.22
CA TYR A 20 5.05 -6.83 6.61
C TYR A 20 3.52 -6.89 6.69
N ALA A 21 2.98 -7.53 7.72
CA ALA A 21 1.54 -7.59 7.97
C ALA A 21 1.21 -7.25 9.43
N ASP A 22 0.19 -6.43 9.63
CA ASP A 22 -0.41 -6.12 10.94
C ASP A 22 -1.93 -6.32 10.88
N THR A 23 -2.65 -5.95 11.94
CA THR A 23 -4.08 -6.18 12.10
C THR A 23 -4.93 -5.47 11.05
N ASP A 24 -4.60 -4.21 10.72
CA ASP A 24 -5.42 -3.34 9.85
C ASP A 24 -4.68 -2.85 8.59
N TYR A 25 -3.44 -3.32 8.39
CA TYR A 25 -2.61 -2.89 7.28
C TYR A 25 -1.51 -3.90 6.96
N PHE A 26 -0.93 -3.77 5.77
CA PHE A 26 0.28 -4.47 5.36
C PHE A 26 1.15 -3.58 4.48
N TYR A 27 2.42 -3.94 4.34
CA TYR A 27 3.34 -3.33 3.37
C TYR A 27 3.48 -4.23 2.16
N LEU A 28 3.44 -3.62 0.98
CA LEU A 28 3.50 -4.29 -0.31
C LEU A 28 4.68 -3.76 -1.12
N ASP A 29 5.67 -4.60 -1.38
CA ASP A 29 6.74 -4.28 -2.32
C ASP A 29 6.29 -4.61 -3.75
N ASP A 30 5.96 -3.58 -4.51
CA ASP A 30 5.59 -3.63 -5.94
C ASP A 30 6.82 -3.57 -6.88
N GLY A 31 8.03 -3.73 -6.33
CA GLY A 31 9.30 -3.64 -7.05
C GLY A 31 9.87 -2.22 -7.12
N SER A 32 9.19 -1.23 -6.54
CA SER A 32 9.71 0.13 -6.43
C SER A 32 10.64 0.35 -5.23
N LEU A 33 10.76 -0.64 -4.32
CA LEU A 33 11.66 -0.61 -3.16
C LEU A 33 11.51 0.65 -2.30
N LEU A 34 10.26 1.07 -2.09
CA LEU A 34 9.98 2.28 -1.31
C LEU A 34 10.31 2.07 0.16
N ASP A 35 10.88 3.10 0.77
CA ASP A 35 11.15 3.17 2.20
C ASP A 35 10.50 4.44 2.75
N ASP A 36 9.59 4.27 3.71
CA ASP A 36 8.90 5.34 4.41
C ASP A 36 9.48 5.60 5.81
N GLY A 37 10.61 4.96 6.16
CA GLY A 37 11.23 5.06 7.48
C GLY A 37 10.59 4.17 8.55
N SER A 38 9.57 3.38 8.21
CA SER A 38 8.96 2.41 9.13
C SER A 38 9.81 1.16 9.38
N GLY A 39 10.80 0.91 8.53
CA GLY A 39 11.57 -0.35 8.52
C GLY A 39 10.92 -1.46 7.67
N HIS A 40 9.80 -1.19 7.00
CA HIS A 40 9.13 -2.12 6.10
C HIS A 40 9.18 -1.60 4.66
N VAL A 41 9.67 -2.43 3.75
CA VAL A 41 9.83 -2.04 2.34
C VAL A 41 8.48 -2.09 1.62
N GLY A 42 8.13 -1.04 0.89
CA GLY A 42 6.99 -1.01 -0.01
C GLY A 42 5.97 0.07 0.33
N VAL A 43 4.81 0.00 -0.34
CA VAL A 43 3.68 0.89 -0.08
C VAL A 43 2.84 0.33 1.05
N LYS A 44 2.45 1.20 1.99
CA LYS A 44 1.48 0.84 3.03
C LYS A 44 0.08 0.72 2.45
N VAL A 45 -0.56 -0.42 2.68
CA VAL A 45 -1.95 -0.71 2.30
C VAL A 45 -2.80 -0.75 3.56
N LEU A 46 -3.76 0.17 3.71
CA LEU A 46 -4.76 0.13 4.77
C LEU A 46 -5.94 -0.73 4.34
N ALA A 47 -6.27 -1.70 5.18
CA ALA A 47 -7.32 -2.68 4.97
C ALA A 47 -8.03 -3.01 6.31
N PRO A 48 -8.57 -2.01 7.04
CA PRO A 48 -9.13 -2.22 8.37
C PRO A 48 -10.35 -3.14 8.32
N GLY A 49 -10.38 -4.14 9.20
CA GLY A 49 -11.47 -5.13 9.25
C GLY A 49 -11.49 -6.13 8.08
N LEU A 50 -10.46 -6.14 7.22
CA LEU A 50 -10.29 -7.14 6.17
C LEU A 50 -9.30 -8.24 6.59
N THR A 51 -9.29 -9.35 5.87
CA THR A 51 -8.28 -10.39 6.07
C THR A 51 -6.97 -9.92 5.44
N ILE A 52 -5.96 -9.74 6.29
CA ILE A 52 -4.63 -9.30 5.87
C ILE A 52 -3.82 -10.49 5.34
N PRO A 53 -3.25 -10.42 4.13
CA PRO A 53 -2.39 -11.49 3.61
C PRO A 53 -1.13 -11.64 4.47
N ALA A 54 -0.62 -12.88 4.56
CA ALA A 54 0.59 -13.16 5.32
C ALA A 54 1.84 -12.58 4.63
N GLU A 55 2.88 -12.29 5.43
CA GLU A 55 4.20 -11.92 4.91
C GLU A 55 4.74 -12.97 3.94
N GLY A 56 5.37 -12.51 2.85
CA GLY A 56 5.86 -13.34 1.75
C GLY A 56 4.82 -13.71 0.71
N THR A 57 3.54 -13.38 0.92
CA THR A 57 2.47 -13.64 -0.06
C THR A 57 2.57 -12.66 -1.23
N HIS A 58 2.42 -13.15 -2.47
CA HIS A 58 2.28 -12.29 -3.63
C HIS A 58 0.81 -11.94 -3.83
N VAL A 59 0.47 -10.65 -3.94
CA VAL A 59 -0.93 -10.20 -4.01
C VAL A 59 -1.12 -9.10 -5.04
N GLU A 60 -2.31 -9.03 -5.61
CA GLU A 60 -2.84 -7.91 -6.37
C GLU A 60 -3.74 -7.07 -5.46
N VAL A 61 -3.55 -5.75 -5.46
CA VAL A 61 -4.29 -4.78 -4.64
C VAL A 61 -4.93 -3.73 -5.53
N THR A 62 -6.24 -3.57 -5.38
CA THR A 62 -7.01 -2.46 -5.94
C THR A 62 -7.40 -1.49 -4.82
N GLY A 63 -7.28 -0.18 -5.04
CA GLY A 63 -7.62 0.78 -3.99
C GLY A 63 -7.39 2.22 -4.36
N ILE A 64 -7.77 3.13 -3.46
CA ILE A 64 -7.57 4.56 -3.66
C ILE A 64 -6.15 4.93 -3.27
N SER A 65 -5.41 5.51 -4.22
CA SER A 65 -4.11 6.14 -3.95
C SER A 65 -4.31 7.34 -3.02
N SER A 66 -3.62 7.33 -1.90
CA SER A 66 -3.74 8.31 -0.82
C SER A 66 -2.35 8.60 -0.24
N CYS A 67 -2.32 9.42 0.82
CA CYS A 67 -1.10 9.67 1.56
C CYS A 67 -1.34 9.54 3.07
N LEU A 68 -0.28 9.14 3.77
CA LEU A 68 -0.20 9.17 5.21
C LEU A 68 0.76 10.29 5.60
N LYS A 69 0.33 11.19 6.48
CA LYS A 69 1.21 12.21 7.05
C LYS A 69 1.86 11.67 8.33
N VAL A 70 3.19 11.58 8.35
CA VAL A 70 4.00 11.20 9.52
C VAL A 70 4.95 12.35 9.82
N GLY A 71 4.74 13.05 10.93
CA GLY A 71 5.43 14.32 11.18
C GLY A 71 5.07 15.35 10.09
N ASP A 72 6.08 15.86 9.38
CA ASP A 72 5.91 16.77 8.24
C ASP A 72 5.99 16.08 6.88
N ASP A 73 6.30 14.77 6.85
CA ASP A 73 6.48 13.99 5.63
C ASP A 73 5.17 13.32 5.18
N LEU A 74 5.02 13.19 3.86
CA LEU A 74 3.91 12.49 3.23
C LEU A 74 4.41 11.20 2.59
N HIS A 75 3.87 10.08 3.06
CA HIS A 75 4.19 8.75 2.54
C HIS A 75 3.01 8.19 1.72
N ARG A 76 3.32 7.33 0.74
CA ARG A 76 2.32 6.74 -0.14
C ARG A 76 1.46 5.74 0.65
N LEU A 77 0.17 5.75 0.37
CA LEU A 77 -0.81 4.93 1.05
C LEU A 77 -1.83 4.42 0.04
N ILE A 78 -2.22 3.15 0.14
CA ILE A 78 -3.36 2.61 -0.60
C ILE A 78 -4.48 2.33 0.39
N ARG A 79 -5.68 2.81 0.12
CA ARG A 79 -6.87 2.53 0.92
C ARG A 79 -7.73 1.51 0.19
N VAL A 80 -7.92 0.37 0.83
CA VAL A 80 -8.76 -0.72 0.33
C VAL A 80 -10.12 -0.67 1.04
N CYS A 81 -11.18 -1.05 0.32
CA CYS A 81 -12.55 -0.98 0.85
C CYS A 81 -13.18 -2.38 0.98
N ASP A 82 -12.85 -3.33 0.11
CA ASP A 82 -13.43 -4.67 0.09
C ASP A 82 -12.37 -5.78 0.11
N GLN A 83 -12.73 -6.97 0.59
CA GLN A 83 -11.84 -8.14 0.52
C GLN A 83 -11.53 -8.53 -0.92
N ALA A 84 -12.46 -8.32 -1.85
CA ALA A 84 -12.29 -8.59 -3.27
C ALA A 84 -11.23 -7.70 -3.94
N ASP A 85 -10.86 -6.59 -3.29
CA ASP A 85 -9.82 -5.69 -3.76
C ASP A 85 -8.40 -6.21 -3.44
N VAL A 86 -8.26 -7.25 -2.59
CA VAL A 86 -6.99 -7.92 -2.28
C VAL A 86 -7.06 -9.38 -2.74
N VAL A 87 -6.36 -9.69 -3.83
CA VAL A 87 -6.37 -11.01 -4.45
C VAL A 87 -5.00 -11.67 -4.28
N VAL A 88 -4.99 -12.92 -3.82
CA VAL A 88 -3.79 -13.76 -3.63
C VAL A 88 -3.60 -14.68 -4.83
#